data_AF-B6BDA7-F1
#
_entry.id   AF-B6BDA7-F1
#
_cell.length_a   1.000
_cell.length_b   1.000
_cell.length_c   1.000
_cell.angle_alpha   90.00
_cell.angle_beta   90.00
_cell.angle_gamma   90.00
#
_symmetry.space_group_name_H-M   'P 1'
#
loop_
_entity.id
_entity.type
_entity.pdbx_description
1 polymer ?
#
loop_
_entity_poly.entity_id
_entity_poly.type
_entity_poly.pdbx_seq_one_letter_code
_entity_poly.pdbx_strand_id
1 'polypeptide(L)'
;MTAQFPKVLAVLAAAASAGPLSAQQLYLDDAAACDRVLMSEDGMLDYAAEGGLILDSNGFNSMEYFCSFQPPIRFGQRAYSATDHAGRCELPGPQYFPQLFTIVMDPEEPGTVSIWMGEPEPLRFFACSS
;
A
#
# COMPACT_ATOMS: atom_id res chain seq x y z
N MET A 1 -57.60 -22.89 31.78
CA MET A 1 -57.67 -22.96 30.30
C MET A 1 -56.71 -21.91 29.75
N THR A 2 -55.86 -22.36 28.83
CA THR A 2 -54.60 -21.81 28.32
C THR A 2 -54.66 -20.36 27.82
N ALA A 3 -53.82 -19.48 28.39
CA ALA A 3 -53.51 -18.17 27.84
C ALA A 3 -52.24 -18.28 26.96
N GLN A 4 -52.38 -17.82 25.71
CA GLN A 4 -51.37 -17.84 24.65
C GLN A 4 -50.14 -17.00 25.00
N PHE A 5 -48.96 -17.59 24.86
CA PHE A 5 -47.68 -16.86 24.87
C PHE A 5 -47.55 -16.02 23.59
N PRO A 6 -47.15 -14.73 23.67
CA PRO A 6 -46.87 -13.94 22.49
C PRO A 6 -45.59 -14.43 21.82
N LYS A 7 -45.70 -14.70 20.50
CA LYS A 7 -44.59 -15.01 19.61
C LYS A 7 -43.59 -13.85 19.59
N VAL A 8 -42.45 -14.02 20.26
CA VAL A 8 -41.29 -13.15 20.10
C VAL A 8 -40.67 -13.45 18.74
N LEU A 9 -41.01 -12.63 17.73
CA LEU A 9 -40.38 -12.68 16.43
C LEU A 9 -39.08 -11.86 16.50
N ALA A 10 -37.99 -12.52 16.92
CA ALA A 10 -36.65 -11.96 16.84
C ALA A 10 -36.21 -11.94 15.36
N VAL A 11 -36.47 -10.82 14.67
CA VAL A 11 -35.85 -10.53 13.38
C VAL A 11 -34.42 -10.09 13.66
N LEU A 12 -33.47 -11.02 13.56
CA LEU A 12 -32.06 -10.71 13.42
C LEU A 12 -31.88 -9.98 12.09
N ALA A 13 -31.90 -8.65 12.13
CA ALA A 13 -31.40 -7.82 11.06
C ALA A 13 -29.89 -8.08 10.96
N ALA A 14 -29.50 -8.95 10.03
CA ALA A 14 -28.13 -9.06 9.56
C ALA A 14 -27.77 -7.73 8.90
N ALA A 15 -27.27 -6.79 9.71
CA ALA A 15 -26.57 -5.62 9.22
C ALA A 15 -25.28 -6.12 8.58
N ALA A 16 -25.36 -6.49 7.30
CA ALA A 16 -24.19 -6.57 6.45
C ALA A 16 -23.65 -5.13 6.37
N SER A 17 -22.73 -4.80 7.28
CA SER A 17 -21.90 -3.61 7.17
C SER A 17 -21.03 -3.79 5.94
N ALA A 18 -21.56 -3.41 4.78
CA ALA A 18 -20.76 -3.06 3.61
C ALA A 18 -19.99 -1.79 3.99
N GLY A 19 -18.90 -1.97 4.75
CA GLY A 19 -17.90 -0.94 4.88
C GLY A 19 -17.33 -0.65 3.49
N PRO A 20 -16.93 0.60 3.20
CA PRO A 20 -16.23 0.88 1.96
C PRO A 20 -14.99 -0.01 1.93
N LEU A 21 -14.94 -0.90 0.93
CA LEU A 21 -13.71 -1.58 0.57
C LEU A 21 -12.77 -0.46 0.09
N SER A 22 -11.94 0.05 0.99
CA SER A 22 -10.90 0.99 0.64
C SER A 22 -9.97 0.25 -0.29
N ALA A 23 -10.15 0.43 -1.61
CA ALA A 23 -9.18 -0.03 -2.58
C ALA A 23 -7.82 0.51 -2.12
N GLN A 24 -6.88 -0.39 -1.77
CA GLN A 24 -5.52 0.04 -1.48
C GLN A 24 -5.02 0.76 -2.72
N GLN A 25 -4.66 2.04 -2.55
CA GLN A 25 -4.06 2.83 -3.62
C GLN A 25 -2.75 2.14 -4.01
N LEU A 26 -2.67 1.67 -5.26
CA LEU A 26 -1.47 1.03 -5.80
C LEU A 26 -0.46 2.11 -6.18
N TYR A 27 0.80 1.88 -5.83
CA TYR A 27 1.94 2.73 -6.19
C TYR A 27 3.02 1.88 -6.84
N LEU A 28 3.48 2.28 -8.03
CA LEU A 28 4.52 1.60 -8.80
C LEU A 28 5.69 2.53 -9.06
N ASP A 29 6.90 1.99 -9.19
CA ASP A 29 8.09 2.77 -9.58
C ASP A 29 8.13 3.18 -11.07
N ASP A 30 7.25 2.61 -11.89
CA ASP A 30 7.02 3.02 -13.28
C ASP A 30 5.54 3.37 -13.51
N ALA A 31 5.24 4.65 -13.73
CA ALA A 31 3.87 5.11 -14.02
C ALA A 31 3.30 4.49 -15.31
N ALA A 32 4.13 4.17 -16.30
CA ALA A 32 3.67 3.55 -17.55
C ALA A 32 3.23 2.09 -17.34
N ALA A 33 3.57 1.48 -16.20
CA ALA A 33 3.14 0.15 -15.83
C ALA A 33 1.71 0.10 -15.26
N CYS A 34 1.12 1.23 -14.87
CA CYS A 34 -0.17 1.23 -14.19
C CYS A 34 -1.29 0.56 -15.01
N ASP A 35 -1.40 0.89 -16.31
CA ASP A 35 -2.45 0.32 -17.17
C ASP A 35 -2.31 -1.20 -17.30
N ARG A 36 -1.09 -1.69 -17.56
CA ARG A 36 -0.84 -3.13 -17.71
C ARG A 36 -1.08 -3.90 -16.41
N VAL A 37 -0.71 -3.32 -15.27
CA VAL A 37 -0.87 -3.93 -13.96
C VAL A 37 -2.35 -3.96 -13.53
N LEU A 38 -3.10 -2.88 -13.76
CA LEU A 38 -4.51 -2.80 -13.35
C LEU A 38 -5.46 -3.62 -14.24
N MET A 39 -5.09 -3.87 -15.50
CA MET A 39 -5.95 -4.58 -16.46
C MET A 39 -5.72 -6.10 -16.51
N SER A 40 -4.72 -6.62 -15.81
CA SER A 40 -4.37 -8.04 -15.78
C SER A 40 -4.66 -8.66 -14.41
N GLU A 41 -5.19 -9.88 -14.39
CA GLU A 41 -5.46 -10.64 -13.14
C GLU A 41 -4.17 -10.86 -12.34
N ASP A 42 -3.07 -11.19 -13.03
CA ASP A 42 -1.75 -11.43 -12.44
C ASP A 42 -0.81 -10.22 -12.59
N GLY A 43 -1.31 -9.05 -12.99
CA GLY A 43 -0.49 -7.91 -13.39
C GLY A 43 0.53 -7.45 -12.34
N MET A 44 0.15 -7.45 -11.06
CA MET A 44 1.08 -7.10 -9.98
C MET A 44 2.17 -8.15 -9.78
N LEU A 45 1.83 -9.44 -9.91
CA LEU A 45 2.77 -10.53 -9.75
C LEU A 45 3.78 -10.54 -10.91
N ASP A 46 3.30 -10.37 -12.14
CA ASP A 46 4.14 -10.25 -13.33
C ASP A 46 5.07 -9.04 -13.23
N TYR A 47 4.55 -7.89 -12.79
CA TYR A 47 5.35 -6.69 -12.59
C TYR A 47 6.47 -6.89 -11.56
N ALA A 48 6.15 -7.50 -10.42
CA ALA A 48 7.13 -7.84 -9.41
C ALA A 48 8.14 -8.89 -9.93
N ALA A 49 7.71 -9.84 -10.76
CA ALA A 49 8.59 -10.84 -11.34
C ALA A 49 9.58 -10.24 -12.36
N GLU A 50 9.20 -9.16 -13.04
CA GLU A 50 10.06 -8.37 -13.93
C GLU A 50 11.03 -7.45 -13.18
N GLY A 51 10.98 -7.41 -11.85
CA GLY A 51 11.83 -6.54 -11.02
C GLY A 51 11.20 -5.18 -10.69
N GLY A 52 9.95 -4.94 -11.10
CA GLY A 52 9.21 -3.74 -10.73
C GLY A 52 8.97 -3.67 -9.22
N LEU A 53 8.97 -2.44 -8.68
CA LEU A 53 8.76 -2.16 -7.27
C LEU A 53 7.33 -1.68 -7.01
N ILE A 54 6.71 -2.27 -6.01
CA ILE A 54 5.36 -1.97 -5.56
C ILE A 54 5.47 -1.37 -4.17
N LEU A 55 4.88 -0.20 -3.95
CA LEU A 55 4.88 0.50 -2.67
C LEU A 55 3.52 0.33 -1.98
N ASP A 56 3.56 -0.01 -0.69
CA ASP A 56 2.42 0.00 0.21
C ASP A 56 2.73 0.81 1.50
N SER A 57 1.82 0.79 2.48
CA SER A 57 2.02 1.55 3.71
C SER A 57 3.16 1.04 4.58
N ASN A 58 3.55 -0.21 4.45
CA ASN A 58 4.55 -0.88 5.28
C ASN A 58 5.92 -0.92 4.63
N GLY A 59 6.06 -0.57 3.35
CA GLY A 59 7.31 -0.78 2.63
C GLY A 59 7.15 -0.77 1.12
N PHE A 60 8.21 -1.15 0.42
CA PHE A 60 8.13 -1.45 -1.00
C PHE A 60 8.82 -2.77 -1.30
N ASN A 61 8.36 -3.48 -2.32
CA ASN A 61 8.92 -4.76 -2.67
C ASN A 61 8.82 -5.08 -4.17
N SER A 62 9.62 -6.04 -4.57
CA SER A 62 9.53 -6.80 -5.81
C SER A 62 9.39 -8.30 -5.49
N MET A 63 9.66 -9.19 -6.43
CA MET A 63 9.62 -10.64 -6.20
C MET A 63 10.72 -11.13 -5.23
N GLU A 64 11.91 -10.53 -5.30
CA GLU A 64 13.08 -10.96 -4.53
C GLU A 64 13.62 -9.89 -3.57
N TYR A 65 13.09 -8.66 -3.62
CA TYR A 65 13.60 -7.54 -2.82
C TYR A 65 12.48 -6.95 -1.98
N PHE A 66 12.69 -6.87 -0.66
CA PHE A 66 11.65 -6.44 0.28
C PHE A 66 12.21 -5.39 1.25
N CYS A 67 11.69 -4.18 1.21
CA CYS A 67 12.00 -3.14 2.18
C CYS A 67 10.78 -2.87 3.05
N SER A 68 11.00 -2.68 4.35
CA SER A 68 9.96 -2.42 5.35
C SER A 68 10.23 -1.15 6.12
N PHE A 69 9.16 -0.45 6.51
CA PHE A 69 9.15 0.81 7.24
C PHE A 69 8.55 0.63 8.63
N GLN A 70 9.10 1.36 9.59
CA GLN A 70 8.55 1.51 10.92
C GLN A 70 8.77 2.95 11.42
N PRO A 71 7.70 3.72 11.68
CA PRO A 71 6.27 3.35 11.57
C PRO A 71 5.81 3.14 10.10
N PRO A 72 4.63 2.57 9.84
CA PRO A 72 4.03 2.59 8.50
C PRO A 72 3.76 4.02 8.01
N ILE A 73 3.84 4.23 6.69
CA ILE A 73 3.57 5.52 6.04
C ILE A 73 2.07 5.75 5.92
N ARG A 74 1.68 7.04 5.86
CA ARG A 74 0.28 7.45 5.73
C ARG A 74 0.09 8.27 4.46
N PHE A 75 -0.49 7.64 3.45
CA PHE A 75 -0.85 8.29 2.20
C PHE A 75 -1.96 9.35 2.38
N GLY A 76 -2.13 10.20 1.37
CA GLY A 76 -3.26 11.15 1.29
C GLY A 76 -3.07 12.45 2.10
N GLN A 77 -1.83 12.80 2.44
CA GLN A 77 -1.53 14.11 3.02
C GLN A 77 -1.86 15.22 1.99
N ARG A 78 -2.49 16.31 2.45
CA ARG A 78 -2.87 17.46 1.60
C ARG A 78 -1.83 18.58 1.56
N ALA A 79 -0.81 18.47 2.40
CA ALA A 79 0.28 19.42 2.52
C ALA A 79 1.60 18.68 2.32
N TYR A 80 2.66 19.46 2.04
CA TYR A 80 4.01 18.92 1.99
C TYR A 80 4.31 18.12 3.25
N SER A 81 4.85 16.92 3.07
CA SER A 81 5.23 16.03 4.15
C SER A 81 6.56 15.39 3.85
N ALA A 82 7.49 15.46 4.82
CA ALA A 82 8.75 14.73 4.82
C ALA A 82 8.86 14.03 6.18
N THR A 83 8.87 12.70 6.18
CA THR A 83 8.90 11.89 7.41
C THR A 83 9.98 10.83 7.35
N ASP A 84 10.64 10.61 8.47
CA ASP A 84 11.67 9.58 8.61
C ASP A 84 11.08 8.30 9.18
N HIS A 85 11.46 7.17 8.57
CA HIS A 85 11.03 5.83 8.93
C HIS A 85 12.27 4.94 9.06
N ALA A 86 12.45 4.31 10.21
CA ALA A 86 13.48 3.28 10.34
C ALA A 86 13.00 1.99 9.69
N GLY A 87 13.90 1.09 9.30
CA GLY A 87 13.49 -0.21 8.79
C GLY A 87 14.64 -1.04 8.26
N ARG A 88 14.33 -1.91 7.30
CA ARG A 88 15.32 -2.78 6.66
C ARG A 88 14.88 -3.23 5.29
N CYS A 89 15.86 -3.48 4.44
CA CYS A 89 15.72 -4.18 3.18
C CYS A 89 16.30 -5.59 3.28
N GLU A 90 15.68 -6.53 2.57
CA GLU A 90 15.98 -7.96 2.61
C GLU A 90 16.06 -8.50 1.17
N LEU A 91 17.04 -9.38 0.94
CA LEU A 91 17.19 -10.18 -0.27
C LEU A 91 16.99 -11.66 0.09
N PRO A 92 16.73 -12.56 -0.88
CA PRO A 92 16.48 -13.96 -0.55
C PRO A 92 17.70 -14.56 0.17
N GLY A 93 17.43 -15.24 1.27
CA GLY A 93 18.46 -15.75 2.20
C GLY A 93 18.63 -14.88 3.45
N PRO A 94 19.69 -15.10 4.25
CA PRO A 94 19.89 -14.41 5.54
C PRO A 94 20.56 -13.04 5.38
N GLN A 95 20.08 -12.23 4.42
CA GLN A 95 20.67 -10.92 4.11
C GLN A 95 19.73 -9.81 4.52
N TYR A 96 20.14 -9.03 5.53
CA TYR A 96 19.37 -7.93 6.10
C TYR A 96 20.20 -6.65 6.06
N PHE A 97 19.61 -5.58 5.55
CA PHE A 97 20.24 -4.27 5.44
C PHE A 97 19.38 -3.26 6.19
N PRO A 98 19.72 -2.90 7.44
CA PRO A 98 19.05 -1.83 8.16
C PRO A 98 19.14 -0.51 7.38
N GLN A 99 18.04 0.23 7.32
CA GLN A 99 17.94 1.46 6.54
C GLN A 99 17.15 2.54 7.29
N LEU A 100 17.45 3.79 6.95
CA LEU A 100 16.62 4.95 7.27
C LEU A 100 16.00 5.45 5.97
N PHE A 101 14.68 5.57 5.95
CA PHE A 101 13.91 6.02 4.80
C PHE A 101 13.33 7.41 5.10
N THR A 102 13.72 8.43 4.32
CA THR A 102 13.03 9.72 4.35
C THR A 102 12.01 9.75 3.21
N ILE A 103 10.74 9.87 3.56
CA ILE A 103 9.63 9.74 2.62
C ILE A 103 8.99 11.11 2.44
N VAL A 104 8.95 11.56 1.18
CA VAL A 104 8.48 12.88 0.79
C VAL A 104 7.24 12.77 -0.09
N MET A 105 6.20 13.49 0.30
CA MET A 105 4.97 13.69 -0.46
C MET A 105 4.79 15.20 -0.68
N ASP A 106 4.90 15.64 -1.93
CA ASP A 106 4.81 17.04 -2.31
C ASP A 106 3.44 17.33 -2.95
N PRO A 107 2.66 18.31 -2.46
CA PRO A 107 1.40 18.71 -3.09
C PRO A 107 1.57 19.28 -4.51
N GLU A 108 2.76 19.74 -4.89
CA GLU A 108 3.07 20.18 -6.26
C GLU A 108 3.22 19.01 -7.24
N GLU A 109 3.48 17.80 -6.73
CA GLU A 109 3.58 16.55 -7.51
C GLU A 109 2.58 15.49 -6.99
N PRO A 110 1.27 15.73 -7.13
CA PRO A 110 0.24 14.87 -6.56
C PRO A 110 0.32 13.44 -7.11
N GLY A 111 0.18 12.46 -6.21
CA GLY A 111 0.29 11.05 -6.57
C GLY A 111 1.71 10.51 -6.62
N THR A 112 2.74 11.35 -6.42
CA THR A 112 4.13 10.89 -6.31
C THR A 112 4.52 10.69 -4.85
N VAL A 113 5.25 9.61 -4.57
CA VAL A 113 5.97 9.38 -3.31
C VAL A 113 7.45 9.24 -3.62
N SER A 114 8.28 10.08 -3.00
CA SER A 114 9.74 10.00 -3.14
C SER A 114 10.35 9.41 -1.87
N ILE A 115 11.20 8.40 -2.00
CA ILE A 115 11.82 7.67 -0.89
C ILE A 115 13.34 7.79 -1.00
N TRP A 116 13.93 8.46 -0.02
CA TRP A 116 15.37 8.64 0.10
C TRP A 116 15.95 7.57 1.02
N MET A 117 17.02 6.92 0.57
CA MET A 117 17.72 5.86 1.31
C MET A 117 19.22 6.15 1.47
N GLY A 118 19.60 7.43 1.39
CA GLY A 118 21.01 7.88 1.42
C GLY A 118 21.68 8.01 0.05
N GLU A 119 21.01 7.58 -1.02
CA GLU A 119 21.47 7.78 -2.40
C GLU A 119 21.26 9.23 -2.89
N PRO A 120 21.99 9.69 -3.94
CA PRO A 120 21.85 11.05 -4.48
C PRO A 120 20.49 11.35 -5.10
N GLU A 121 19.76 10.33 -5.53
CA GLU A 121 18.43 10.44 -6.12
C GLU A 121 17.43 9.54 -5.37
N PRO A 122 16.17 9.98 -5.17
CA PRO A 122 15.18 9.17 -4.49
C PRO A 122 14.62 8.09 -5.43
N LEU A 123 14.18 6.98 -4.83
CA LEU A 123 13.22 6.11 -5.50
C LEU A 123 11.88 6.84 -5.60
N ARG A 124 11.28 6.85 -6.78
CA ARG A 124 9.99 7.50 -7.02
C ARG A 124 8.94 6.45 -7.28
N PHE A 125 7.79 6.62 -6.63
CA PHE A 125 6.61 5.80 -6.84
C PHE A 125 5.44 6.69 -7.26
N PHE A 126 4.59 6.15 -8.12
CA PHE A 126 3.48 6.86 -8.75
C PHE A 126 2.18 6.12 -8.45
N ALA A 127 1.20 6.87 -7.94
CA ALA A 127 -0.15 6.38 -7.69
C ALA A 127 -0.79 5.95 -9.02
N CYS A 128 -1.15 4.69 -9.14
CA CYS A 128 -1.95 4.23 -10.26
C CYS A 128 -3.40 4.71 -10.09
N SER A 129 -3.87 5.51 -11.03
CA SER A 129 -5.27 5.88 -11.13
C SER A 129 -5.91 5.11 -12.28
N SER A 130 -7.11 4.57 -12.03
CA SER A 130 -7.99 3.97 -13.05
C SER A 130 -8.80 5.04 -13.77
#